data_AF-A0A1V3P0E7-F1
#
_entry.id   AF-A0A1V3P0E7-F1
#
_cell.length_a   1.000
_cell.length_b   1.000
_cell.length_c   1.000
_cell.angle_alpha   90.00
_cell.angle_beta   90.00
_cell.angle_gamma   90.00
#
_symmetry.space_group_name_H-M   'P 1'
#
loop_
_entity.id
_entity.type
_entity.pdbx_description
1 polymer ?
#
loop_
_entity_poly.entity_id
_entity_poly.type
_entity_poly.pdbx_seq_one_letter_code
_entity_poly.pdbx_strand_id
1 'polypeptide(L)'
;MSQQPTSNEASWFTEAHQASGSSIGFRTEQLLHAEKTPFQTIEIHQTTDWGKLMVIDGCVMLTTRDNFLYHEMMTHPALFTHARAKRVVIIGGGDCGTLREVLKHEEVESAVQVEIDERVTRLAEQYFPELCESNHDPRAELLFIDGIKYMAEAEPDSLDLVIVDSTDPVGPAEGLFNAAFYASCHKALRHGGLLVQQSESPLAHLELIKSMRSAMRTAGFSAVKTLPFPQPCYPTGWWSCTMARKGGDLSGFRERGASAKNFPTKYYNAEIHKAALAQPEFMREAFGE
;
A
#
# COMPACT_ATOMS: atom_id res chain seq x y z
N MET A 1 -34.30 41.43 -1.36
CA MET A 1 -34.07 40.04 -1.81
C MET A 1 -32.75 40.02 -2.57
N SER A 2 -31.64 39.88 -1.84
CA SER A 2 -30.31 39.76 -2.44
C SER A 2 -30.13 38.31 -2.89
N GLN A 3 -30.11 38.10 -4.21
CA GLN A 3 -29.69 36.84 -4.79
C GLN A 3 -28.23 36.60 -4.41
N GLN A 4 -27.96 35.55 -3.63
CA GLN A 4 -26.62 34.99 -3.51
C GLN A 4 -26.22 34.42 -4.88
N PRO A 5 -24.98 34.62 -5.34
CA PRO A 5 -24.52 33.94 -6.54
C PRO A 5 -24.37 32.45 -6.20
N THR A 6 -25.24 31.61 -6.76
CA THR A 6 -25.03 30.16 -6.85
C THR A 6 -23.97 29.90 -7.92
N SER A 7 -22.70 30.12 -7.62
CA SER A 7 -21.61 29.64 -8.47
C SER A 7 -21.34 28.18 -8.11
N ASN A 8 -22.16 27.27 -8.63
CA ASN A 8 -21.86 25.85 -8.63
C ASN A 8 -20.86 25.56 -9.78
N GLU A 9 -19.73 26.29 -9.80
CA GLU A 9 -18.63 25.95 -10.71
C GLU A 9 -18.03 24.63 -10.20
N ALA A 10 -17.97 23.63 -11.08
CA ALA A 10 -17.35 22.36 -10.77
C ALA A 10 -15.88 22.60 -10.40
N SER A 11 -15.54 22.41 -9.12
CA SER A 11 -14.17 22.49 -8.63
C SER A 11 -13.44 21.19 -8.97
N TRP A 12 -12.19 21.27 -9.40
CA TRP A 12 -11.34 20.10 -9.64
C TRP A 12 -10.24 20.05 -8.59
N PHE A 13 -10.11 18.91 -7.91
CA PHE A 13 -8.87 18.57 -7.25
C PHE A 13 -7.89 18.07 -8.31
N THR A 14 -6.67 18.62 -8.33
CA THR A 14 -5.62 18.23 -9.29
C THR A 14 -4.34 17.93 -8.54
N GLU A 15 -3.84 16.71 -8.68
CA GLU A 15 -2.51 16.31 -8.24
C GLU A 15 -1.55 16.49 -9.41
N ALA A 16 -0.59 17.40 -9.25
CA ALA A 16 0.43 17.66 -10.25
C ALA A 16 1.69 16.84 -9.96
N HIS A 17 2.02 15.92 -10.87
CA HIS A 17 3.25 15.15 -10.82
C HIS A 17 4.37 15.85 -11.60
N GLN A 18 5.10 16.72 -10.90
CA GLN A 18 6.11 17.61 -11.49
C GLN A 18 7.22 16.84 -12.23
N ALA A 19 7.68 15.71 -11.69
CA ALA A 19 8.79 14.94 -12.26
C ALA A 19 8.49 14.36 -13.64
N SER A 20 7.23 13.97 -13.92
CA SER A 20 6.82 13.49 -15.24
C SER A 20 6.17 14.58 -16.10
N GLY A 21 5.95 15.79 -15.57
CA GLY A 21 5.23 16.85 -16.26
C GLY A 21 3.77 16.50 -16.57
N SER A 22 3.14 15.65 -15.75
CA SER A 22 1.73 15.24 -15.91
C SER A 22 0.91 15.57 -14.66
N SER A 23 -0.41 15.48 -14.76
CA SER A 23 -1.30 15.60 -13.60
C SER A 23 -2.48 14.65 -13.73
N ILE A 24 -3.08 14.33 -12.60
CA ILE A 24 -4.37 13.65 -12.52
C ILE A 24 -5.35 14.53 -11.76
N GLY A 25 -6.61 14.56 -12.18
CA GLY A 25 -7.61 15.41 -11.56
C GLY A 25 -8.98 14.74 -11.42
N PHE A 26 -9.67 15.09 -10.34
CA PHE A 26 -10.99 14.58 -10.01
C PHE A 26 -11.93 15.75 -9.80
N ARG A 27 -13.09 15.70 -10.46
CA ARG A 27 -14.13 16.69 -10.25
C ARG A 27 -14.75 16.48 -8.87
N THR A 28 -14.75 17.55 -8.08
CA THR A 28 -15.21 17.61 -6.70
C THR A 28 -16.51 18.38 -6.60
N GLU A 29 -17.39 17.89 -5.72
CA GLU A 29 -18.63 18.58 -5.33
C GLU A 29 -18.41 19.40 -4.06
N GLN A 30 -17.62 18.86 -3.12
CA GLN A 30 -17.43 19.45 -1.80
C GLN A 30 -16.12 18.99 -1.14
N LEU A 31 -15.43 19.90 -0.46
CA LEU A 31 -14.42 19.56 0.54
C LEU A 31 -15.13 19.19 1.85
N LEU A 32 -15.11 17.90 2.21
CA LEU A 32 -15.80 17.35 3.37
C LEU A 32 -15.01 17.55 4.68
N HIS A 33 -13.67 17.54 4.59
CA HIS A 33 -12.77 17.73 5.72
C HIS A 33 -11.43 18.28 5.24
N ALA A 34 -10.79 19.12 6.04
CA ALA A 34 -9.40 19.53 5.85
C ALA A 34 -8.76 19.82 7.21
N GLU A 35 -7.60 19.22 7.46
CA GLU A 35 -6.81 19.51 8.67
C GLU A 35 -5.31 19.41 8.41
N LYS A 36 -4.54 20.02 9.32
CA LYS A 36 -3.09 19.87 9.38
C LYS A 36 -2.70 19.27 10.72
N THR A 37 -2.08 18.10 10.70
CA THR A 37 -1.55 17.41 11.87
C THR A 37 -0.07 17.80 12.08
N PRO A 38 0.59 17.32 13.14
CA PRO A 38 2.04 17.46 13.27
C PRO A 38 2.85 16.79 12.15
N PHE A 39 2.23 15.87 11.40
CA PHE A 39 2.90 15.05 10.39
C PHE A 39 2.63 15.54 8.97
N GLN A 40 1.38 15.89 8.65
CA GLN A 40 0.94 16.12 7.27
C GLN A 40 -0.36 16.95 7.20
N THR A 41 -0.75 17.33 5.98
CA THR A 41 -2.09 17.86 5.66
C THR A 41 -2.98 16.73 5.16
N ILE A 42 -4.23 16.68 5.63
CA ILE A 42 -5.21 15.65 5.25
C ILE A 42 -6.49 16.34 4.79
N GLU A 43 -6.94 16.00 3.58
CA GLU A 43 -8.19 16.48 3.00
C GLU A 43 -9.07 15.31 2.56
N ILE A 44 -10.37 15.44 2.81
CA ILE A 44 -11.38 14.52 2.28
C ILE A 44 -12.30 15.29 1.36
N HIS A 45 -12.40 14.84 0.11
CA HIS A 45 -13.27 15.44 -0.91
C HIS A 45 -14.42 14.48 -1.26
N GLN A 46 -15.60 15.03 -1.48
CA GLN A 46 -16.68 14.35 -2.21
C GLN A 46 -16.45 14.59 -3.70
N THR A 47 -16.21 13.52 -4.45
CA THR A 47 -16.10 13.58 -5.92
C THR A 47 -17.43 13.24 -6.59
N THR A 48 -17.58 13.61 -7.86
CA THR A 48 -18.80 13.31 -8.62
C THR A 48 -18.95 11.82 -8.98
N ASP A 49 -17.84 11.15 -9.34
CA ASP A 49 -17.89 9.83 -10.00
C ASP A 49 -17.02 8.74 -9.32
N TRP A 50 -16.18 9.15 -8.35
CA TRP A 50 -15.19 8.28 -7.67
C TRP A 50 -15.52 8.04 -6.19
N GLY A 51 -16.65 8.57 -5.71
CA GLY A 51 -17.02 8.55 -4.30
C GLY A 51 -16.19 9.53 -3.49
N LYS A 52 -15.77 9.15 -2.28
CA LYS A 52 -14.89 10.00 -1.48
C LYS A 52 -13.45 9.83 -1.92
N LEU A 53 -12.68 10.92 -1.83
CA LEU A 53 -11.27 11.00 -2.17
C LEU A 53 -10.51 11.45 -0.92
N MET A 54 -9.52 10.68 -0.49
CA MET A 54 -8.56 11.09 0.54
C MET A 54 -7.30 11.62 -0.13
N VAL A 55 -6.88 12.79 0.31
CA VAL A 55 -5.66 13.46 -0.14
C VAL A 55 -4.78 13.73 1.08
N ILE A 56 -3.49 13.42 0.97
CA ILE A 56 -2.49 13.71 1.99
C ILE A 56 -1.35 14.49 1.33
N ASP A 57 -1.00 15.66 1.88
CA ASP A 57 0.04 16.55 1.35
C ASP A 57 -0.10 16.85 -0.17
N GLY A 58 -1.34 16.89 -0.65
CA GLY A 58 -1.67 17.16 -2.05
C GLY A 58 -1.59 15.94 -2.97
N CYS A 59 -1.26 14.75 -2.45
CA CYS A 59 -1.22 13.49 -3.19
C CYS A 59 -2.48 12.65 -2.92
N VAL A 60 -3.01 12.00 -3.95
CA VAL A 60 -4.16 11.09 -3.82
C VAL A 60 -3.74 9.82 -3.09
N MET A 61 -4.40 9.51 -1.98
CA MET A 61 -4.16 8.27 -1.24
C MET A 61 -5.13 7.17 -1.65
N LEU A 62 -6.42 7.48 -1.81
CA LEU A 62 -7.40 6.50 -2.28
C LEU A 62 -8.70 7.16 -2.70
N THR A 63 -9.48 6.41 -3.48
CA THR A 63 -10.90 6.71 -3.71
C THR A 63 -11.79 5.56 -3.27
N THR A 64 -13.06 5.84 -2.94
CA THR A 64 -14.06 4.78 -2.68
C THR A 64 -14.20 3.83 -3.87
N ARG A 65 -14.02 4.34 -5.11
CA ARG A 65 -14.28 3.57 -6.33
C ARG A 65 -13.27 2.45 -6.57
N ASP A 66 -11.98 2.70 -6.35
CA ASP A 66 -10.91 1.85 -6.87
C ASP A 66 -9.86 1.39 -5.83
N ASN A 67 -9.99 1.76 -4.55
CA ASN A 67 -9.06 1.36 -3.48
C ASN A 67 -8.80 -0.16 -3.41
N PHE A 68 -9.78 -0.99 -3.82
CA PHE A 68 -9.66 -2.45 -3.77
C PHE A 68 -8.53 -2.98 -4.65
N LEU A 69 -8.16 -2.29 -5.72
CA LEU A 69 -7.07 -2.71 -6.62
C LEU A 69 -5.75 -2.77 -5.84
N TYR A 70 -5.43 -1.67 -5.17
CA TYR A 70 -4.22 -1.54 -4.37
C TYR A 70 -4.22 -2.47 -3.15
N HIS A 71 -5.26 -2.43 -2.31
CA HIS A 71 -5.29 -3.22 -1.07
C HIS A 71 -5.21 -4.73 -1.33
N GLU A 72 -5.93 -5.23 -2.35
CA GLU A 72 -5.90 -6.65 -2.70
C GLU A 72 -4.53 -7.07 -3.26
N MET A 73 -3.86 -6.22 -4.06
CA MET A 73 -2.56 -6.51 -4.65
C MET A 73 -1.37 -6.31 -3.71
N MET A 74 -1.49 -5.45 -2.71
CA MET A 74 -0.52 -5.35 -1.61
C MET A 74 -0.56 -6.56 -0.68
N THR A 75 -1.74 -7.18 -0.56
CA THR A 75 -2.00 -8.19 0.48
C THR A 75 -1.95 -9.63 -0.04
N HIS A 76 -2.84 -9.98 -0.97
CA HIS A 76 -3.09 -11.38 -1.30
C HIS A 76 -1.93 -12.05 -2.04
N PRO A 77 -1.23 -11.40 -2.99
CA PRO A 77 -0.02 -11.97 -3.59
C PRO A 77 1.01 -12.38 -2.53
N ALA A 78 1.22 -11.54 -1.51
CA ALA A 78 2.15 -11.81 -0.43
C ALA A 78 1.73 -13.02 0.41
N LEU A 79 0.49 -13.02 0.90
CA LEU A 79 -0.03 -14.08 1.78
C LEU A 79 -0.13 -15.44 1.06
N PHE A 80 -0.48 -15.46 -0.23
CA PHE A 80 -0.50 -16.70 -1.01
C PHE A 80 0.89 -17.15 -1.48
N THR A 81 1.88 -16.26 -1.54
CA THR A 81 3.29 -16.63 -1.79
C THR A 81 3.94 -17.22 -0.54
N HIS A 82 3.61 -16.68 0.64
CA HIS A 82 4.05 -17.26 1.90
C HIS A 82 3.41 -18.63 2.13
N ALA A 83 4.16 -19.56 2.75
CA ALA A 83 3.67 -20.92 2.98
C ALA A 83 2.47 -20.94 3.95
N ARG A 84 2.56 -20.16 5.03
CA ARG A 84 1.51 -19.97 6.05
C ARG A 84 1.86 -18.79 6.96
N ALA A 85 1.46 -17.57 6.60
CA ALA A 85 1.82 -16.38 7.38
C ALA A 85 0.84 -16.23 8.54
N LYS A 86 1.36 -16.14 9.77
CA LYS A 86 0.57 -16.03 11.00
C LYS A 86 0.71 -14.66 11.65
N ARG A 87 1.91 -14.09 11.61
CA ARG A 87 2.25 -12.79 12.21
C ARG A 87 2.58 -11.79 11.12
N VAL A 88 1.67 -10.84 10.94
CA VAL A 88 1.75 -9.80 9.91
C VAL A 88 1.94 -8.44 10.58
N VAL A 89 2.86 -7.65 10.05
CA VAL A 89 3.00 -6.23 10.40
C VAL A 89 2.72 -5.39 9.16
N ILE A 90 1.90 -4.36 9.30
CA ILE A 90 1.63 -3.34 8.30
C ILE A 90 2.25 -2.04 8.80
N ILE A 91 3.14 -1.43 8.02
CA ILE A 91 3.71 -0.11 8.30
C ILE A 91 2.99 0.90 7.41
N GLY A 92 2.39 1.93 8.01
CA GLY A 92 1.45 2.82 7.34
C GLY A 92 0.06 2.20 7.23
N GLY A 93 -0.60 2.39 6.09
CA GLY A 93 -1.94 1.85 5.82
C GLY A 93 -3.01 2.44 6.73
N GLY A 94 -2.87 3.71 7.12
CA GLY A 94 -3.76 4.38 8.07
C GLY A 94 -5.25 4.29 7.72
N ASP A 95 -5.61 4.12 6.45
CA ASP A 95 -6.99 3.91 6.00
C ASP A 95 -7.58 2.52 6.33
N CYS A 96 -6.74 1.60 6.78
CA CYS A 96 -7.04 0.24 7.22
C CYS A 96 -7.47 -0.74 6.10
N GLY A 97 -7.43 -0.35 4.83
CA GLY A 97 -7.78 -1.21 3.71
C GLY A 97 -6.89 -2.44 3.59
N THR A 98 -5.57 -2.28 3.76
CA THR A 98 -4.62 -3.40 3.79
C THR A 98 -4.88 -4.33 4.99
N LEU A 99 -5.12 -3.79 6.19
CA LEU A 99 -5.45 -4.58 7.38
C LEU A 99 -6.71 -5.43 7.18
N ARG A 100 -7.75 -4.83 6.63
CA ARG A 100 -8.99 -5.52 6.27
C ARG A 100 -8.74 -6.69 5.34
N GLU A 101 -7.94 -6.53 4.30
CA GLU A 101 -7.62 -7.61 3.37
C GLU A 101 -6.76 -8.70 4.03
N VAL A 102 -5.83 -8.34 4.92
CA VAL A 102 -4.98 -9.29 5.66
C VAL A 102 -5.86 -10.19 6.54
N LEU A 103 -6.83 -9.60 7.23
CA LEU A 103 -7.70 -10.32 8.17
C LEU A 103 -8.70 -11.27 7.50
N LYS A 104 -8.88 -11.20 6.18
CA LYS A 104 -9.64 -12.24 5.44
C LYS A 104 -8.95 -13.62 5.46
N HIS A 105 -7.65 -13.65 5.74
CA HIS A 105 -6.88 -14.90 5.81
C HIS A 105 -6.97 -15.51 7.22
N GLU A 106 -7.66 -16.65 7.34
CA GLU A 106 -7.85 -17.36 8.61
C GLU A 106 -6.53 -17.88 9.22
N GLU A 107 -5.49 -18.07 8.40
CA GLU A 107 -4.17 -18.46 8.90
C GLU A 107 -3.45 -17.37 9.69
N VAL A 108 -3.87 -16.10 9.54
CA VAL A 108 -3.32 -14.96 10.29
C VAL A 108 -3.84 -15.03 11.72
N GLU A 109 -2.91 -15.07 12.67
CA GLU A 109 -3.15 -15.11 14.11
C GLU A 109 -2.96 -13.73 14.77
N SER A 110 -2.16 -12.85 14.16
CA SER A 110 -1.93 -11.47 14.61
C SER A 110 -1.58 -10.58 13.42
N ALA A 111 -2.24 -9.43 13.34
CA ALA A 111 -2.00 -8.37 12.38
C ALA A 111 -1.83 -7.03 13.12
N VAL A 112 -0.61 -6.50 13.15
CA VAL A 112 -0.31 -5.22 13.78
C VAL A 112 -0.17 -4.16 12.68
N GLN A 113 -0.97 -3.11 12.73
CA GLN A 113 -0.81 -1.93 11.87
C GLN A 113 -0.16 -0.81 12.66
N VAL A 114 0.93 -0.27 12.13
CA VAL A 114 1.72 0.79 12.74
C VAL A 114 1.62 2.04 11.86
N GLU A 115 0.79 2.98 12.29
CA GLU A 115 0.52 4.24 11.60
C GLU A 115 1.16 5.38 12.39
N ILE A 116 1.85 6.32 11.73
CA ILE A 116 2.50 7.42 12.42
C ILE A 116 1.51 8.51 12.85
N ASP A 117 0.44 8.69 12.07
CA ASP A 117 -0.57 9.72 12.26
C ASP A 117 -1.96 9.12 12.51
N GLU A 118 -2.33 9.02 13.79
CA GLU A 118 -3.65 8.52 14.23
C GLU A 118 -4.82 9.20 13.50
N ARG A 119 -4.67 10.46 13.09
CA ARG A 119 -5.75 11.20 12.42
C ARG A 119 -6.15 10.59 11.10
N VAL A 120 -5.23 9.97 10.36
CA VAL A 120 -5.53 9.28 9.10
C VAL A 120 -6.54 8.16 9.37
N THR A 121 -6.29 7.33 10.38
CA THR A 121 -7.19 6.24 10.77
C THR A 121 -8.54 6.74 11.26
N ARG A 122 -8.57 7.77 12.11
CA ARG A 122 -9.86 8.32 12.60
C ARG A 122 -10.70 8.92 11.49
N LEU A 123 -10.08 9.55 10.50
CA LEU A 123 -10.78 10.07 9.32
C LEU A 123 -11.22 8.93 8.39
N ALA A 124 -10.45 7.86 8.27
CA ALA A 124 -10.87 6.66 7.55
C ALA A 124 -12.09 5.99 8.19
N GLU A 125 -12.13 5.87 9.52
CA GLU A 125 -13.30 5.34 10.25
C GLU A 125 -14.56 6.17 9.97
N GLN A 126 -14.42 7.49 9.81
CA GLN A 126 -15.54 8.40 9.54
C GLN A 126 -15.98 8.40 8.06
N TYR A 127 -15.02 8.44 7.14
CA TYR A 127 -15.29 8.70 5.71
C TYR A 127 -15.17 7.46 4.83
N PHE A 128 -14.44 6.44 5.26
CA PHE A 128 -14.26 5.16 4.57
C PHE A 128 -14.54 3.97 5.51
N PRO A 129 -15.69 3.94 6.20
CA PRO A 129 -15.98 2.93 7.22
C PRO A 129 -15.92 1.49 6.67
N GLU A 130 -16.12 1.30 5.37
CA GLU A 130 -15.97 0.00 4.70
C GLU A 130 -14.54 -0.56 4.76
N LEU A 131 -13.52 0.29 4.87
CA LEU A 131 -12.12 -0.13 5.01
C LEU A 131 -11.78 -0.47 6.45
N CYS A 132 -12.47 0.15 7.41
CA CYS A 132 -12.24 0.00 8.85
C CYS A 132 -13.09 -1.11 9.50
N GLU A 133 -13.87 -1.88 8.73
CA GLU A 133 -14.80 -2.89 9.26
C GLU A 133 -14.12 -3.99 10.09
N SER A 134 -12.81 -4.17 9.91
CA SER A 134 -12.00 -5.19 10.60
C SER A 134 -11.14 -4.64 11.75
N ASN A 135 -11.22 -3.34 12.07
CA ASN A 135 -10.39 -2.71 13.11
C ASN A 135 -10.62 -3.30 14.51
N HIS A 136 -11.78 -3.93 14.74
CA HIS A 136 -12.14 -4.57 16.00
C HIS A 136 -11.99 -6.11 15.97
N ASP A 137 -11.40 -6.67 14.92
CA ASP A 137 -11.04 -8.10 14.91
C ASP A 137 -10.07 -8.37 16.07
N PRO A 138 -10.27 -9.43 16.88
CA PRO A 138 -9.40 -9.72 18.02
C PRO A 138 -7.94 -10.02 17.64
N ARG A 139 -7.65 -10.23 16.36
CA ARG A 139 -6.29 -10.42 15.82
C ARG A 139 -5.63 -9.10 15.41
N ALA A 140 -6.41 -8.01 15.33
CA ALA A 140 -5.95 -6.70 14.91
C ALA A 140 -5.41 -5.89 16.10
N GLU A 141 -4.29 -5.21 15.89
CA GLU A 141 -3.76 -4.21 16.80
C GLU A 141 -3.34 -2.96 16.01
N LEU A 142 -3.86 -1.80 16.40
CA LEU A 142 -3.50 -0.51 15.80
C LEU A 142 -2.55 0.23 16.75
N LEU A 143 -1.36 0.56 16.28
CA LEU A 143 -0.34 1.31 17.01
C LEU A 143 -0.07 2.63 16.32
N PHE A 144 -0.15 3.73 17.08
CA PHE A 144 0.09 5.08 16.56
C PHE A 144 1.50 5.57 16.91
N ILE A 145 2.51 5.00 16.25
CA ILE A 145 3.94 5.21 16.52
C ILE A 145 4.74 5.17 15.21
N ASP A 146 6.02 5.54 15.28
CA ASP A 146 6.94 5.47 14.13
C ASP A 146 7.26 4.01 13.74
N GLY A 147 6.90 3.65 12.50
CA GLY A 147 7.16 2.34 11.92
C GLY A 147 8.63 1.98 11.74
N ILE A 148 9.51 2.97 11.53
CA ILE A 148 10.97 2.74 11.44
C ILE A 148 11.48 2.27 12.80
N LYS A 149 11.08 2.98 13.87
CA LYS A 149 11.42 2.63 15.24
C LYS A 149 10.86 1.24 15.60
N TYR A 150 9.59 0.99 15.27
CA TYR A 150 8.96 -0.30 15.52
C TYR A 150 9.73 -1.46 14.88
N MET A 151 10.14 -1.32 13.62
CA MET A 151 10.90 -2.37 12.93
C MET A 151 12.33 -2.52 13.44
N ALA A 152 12.98 -1.43 13.90
CA ALA A 152 14.30 -1.51 14.51
C ALA A 152 14.27 -2.27 15.85
N GLU A 153 13.20 -2.08 16.63
CA GLU A 153 12.97 -2.70 17.94
C GLU A 153 12.34 -4.11 17.84
N ALA A 154 11.81 -4.50 16.67
CA ALA A 154 11.21 -5.80 16.46
C ALA A 154 12.20 -6.96 16.76
N GLU A 155 11.68 -7.98 17.45
CA GLU A 155 12.46 -9.16 17.81
C GLU A 155 12.88 -9.94 16.55
N PRO A 156 14.13 -10.45 16.49
CA PRO A 156 14.58 -11.28 15.38
C PRO A 156 13.67 -12.49 15.14
N ASP A 157 13.47 -12.84 13.87
CA ASP A 157 12.70 -14.02 13.46
C ASP A 157 11.33 -14.14 14.16
N SER A 158 10.64 -13.02 14.37
CA SER A 158 9.35 -12.95 15.05
C SER A 158 8.16 -12.83 14.09
N LEU A 159 8.38 -12.34 12.87
CA LEU A 159 7.36 -12.02 11.88
C LEU A 159 7.39 -12.96 10.67
N ASP A 160 6.24 -13.15 10.02
CA ASP A 160 6.13 -13.93 8.77
C ASP A 160 6.01 -13.01 7.53
N LEU A 161 5.33 -11.88 7.69
CA LEU A 161 5.09 -10.91 6.62
C LEU A 161 5.15 -9.48 7.15
N VAL A 162 5.88 -8.62 6.44
CA VAL A 162 5.84 -7.17 6.61
C VAL A 162 5.28 -6.56 5.33
N ILE A 163 4.22 -5.75 5.46
CA ILE A 163 3.65 -4.95 4.37
C ILE A 163 3.95 -3.49 4.67
N VAL A 164 4.58 -2.78 3.75
CA VAL A 164 4.86 -1.35 3.85
C VAL A 164 3.91 -0.64 2.90
N ASP A 165 2.86 -0.09 3.48
CA ASP A 165 1.78 0.63 2.85
C ASP A 165 1.93 2.12 3.18
N SER A 166 3.01 2.72 2.66
CA SER A 166 3.37 4.10 2.92
C SER A 166 2.92 5.03 1.80
N THR A 167 2.91 6.33 2.09
CA THR A 167 2.91 7.37 1.06
C THR A 167 4.20 7.35 0.24
N ASP A 168 4.24 8.15 -0.81
CA ASP A 168 5.44 8.47 -1.60
C ASP A 168 6.64 8.81 -0.67
N PRO A 169 7.90 8.58 -1.10
CA PRO A 169 9.11 8.74 -0.29
C PRO A 169 9.48 10.21 -0.03
N VAL A 170 8.56 10.95 0.57
CA VAL A 170 8.65 12.35 0.95
C VAL A 170 8.16 12.46 2.40
N GLY A 171 8.76 13.37 3.16
CA GLY A 171 8.35 13.62 4.55
C GLY A 171 8.56 12.38 5.44
N PRO A 172 7.57 11.96 6.26
CA PRO A 172 7.72 10.84 7.19
C PRO A 172 8.10 9.51 6.53
N ALA A 173 7.74 9.30 5.25
CA ALA A 173 7.96 8.03 4.56
C ALA A 173 9.38 7.87 3.97
N GLU A 174 10.19 8.93 3.84
CA GLU A 174 11.53 8.86 3.24
C GLU A 174 12.43 7.79 3.89
N GLY A 175 12.34 7.68 5.22
CA GLY A 175 13.11 6.71 6.01
C GLY A 175 12.73 5.24 5.78
N LEU A 176 11.60 4.96 5.09
CA LEU A 176 11.14 3.61 4.78
C LEU A 176 11.76 3.04 3.49
N PHE A 177 12.50 3.84 2.72
CA PHE A 177 13.00 3.46 1.38
C PHE A 177 14.51 3.20 1.32
N ASN A 178 15.14 2.87 2.46
CA ASN A 178 16.59 2.66 2.54
C ASN A 178 16.99 1.26 3.05
N ALA A 179 18.26 0.90 2.81
CA ALA A 179 18.80 -0.40 3.18
C ALA A 179 18.79 -0.67 4.69
N ALA A 180 18.86 0.35 5.55
CA ALA A 180 18.85 0.17 7.00
C ALA A 180 17.45 -0.24 7.51
N PHE A 181 16.39 0.36 6.97
CA PHE A 181 15.02 -0.07 7.22
C PHE A 181 14.79 -1.50 6.72
N TYR A 182 15.20 -1.80 5.48
CA TYR A 182 15.09 -3.16 4.93
C TYR A 182 15.88 -4.19 5.75
N ALA A 183 17.05 -3.85 6.30
CA ALA A 183 17.81 -4.73 7.16
C ALA A 183 17.09 -5.01 8.49
N SER A 184 16.37 -4.02 9.03
CA SER A 184 15.52 -4.19 10.22
C SER A 184 14.35 -5.15 9.93
N CYS A 185 13.67 -4.97 8.79
CA CYS A 185 12.65 -5.92 8.33
C CYS A 185 13.21 -7.33 8.13
N HIS A 186 14.37 -7.45 7.46
CA HIS A 186 15.02 -8.74 7.22
C HIS A 186 15.42 -9.45 8.54
N LYS A 187 15.88 -8.71 9.55
CA LYS A 187 16.16 -9.24 10.89
C LYS A 187 14.89 -9.77 11.55
N ALA A 188 13.80 -9.02 11.52
CA ALA A 188 12.55 -9.37 12.18
C ALA A 188 11.81 -10.54 11.51
N LEU A 189 11.93 -10.70 10.19
CA LEU A 189 11.30 -11.78 9.43
C LEU A 189 11.94 -13.13 9.74
N ARG A 190 11.13 -14.19 9.86
CA ARG A 190 11.60 -15.59 9.90
C ARG A 190 12.19 -16.01 8.55
N HIS A 191 12.93 -17.11 8.53
CA HIS A 191 13.29 -17.76 7.26
C HIS A 191 12.04 -18.12 6.46
N GLY A 192 12.01 -17.75 5.19
CA GLY A 192 10.86 -17.84 4.30
C GLY A 192 9.91 -16.65 4.36
N GLY A 193 10.12 -15.72 5.31
CA GLY A 193 9.32 -14.52 5.48
C GLY A 193 9.45 -13.53 4.33
N LEU A 194 8.43 -12.69 4.17
CA LEU A 194 8.31 -11.75 3.05
C LEU A 194 8.23 -10.32 3.54
N LEU A 195 8.83 -9.42 2.77
CA LEU A 195 8.56 -7.99 2.79
C LEU A 195 7.83 -7.65 1.50
N VAL A 196 6.75 -6.88 1.56
CA VAL A 196 6.12 -6.25 0.40
C VAL A 196 6.02 -4.76 0.66
N GLN A 197 6.44 -3.95 -0.29
CA GLN A 197 6.36 -2.50 -0.19
C GLN A 197 5.78 -1.93 -1.47
N GLN A 198 4.90 -0.94 -1.35
CA GLN A 198 4.49 -0.13 -2.49
C GLN A 198 5.74 0.44 -3.16
N SER A 199 5.79 0.40 -4.49
CA SER A 199 6.99 0.74 -5.25
C SER A 199 6.68 1.62 -6.44
N GLU A 200 5.72 2.52 -6.30
CA GLU A 200 5.42 3.54 -7.30
C GLU A 200 4.99 3.00 -8.68
N SER A 201 4.84 3.91 -9.63
CA SER A 201 4.60 3.61 -11.04
C SER A 201 5.84 3.07 -11.75
N PRO A 202 5.79 1.88 -12.37
CA PRO A 202 6.88 1.39 -13.22
C PRO A 202 7.21 2.30 -14.39
N LEU A 203 6.25 3.09 -14.87
CA LEU A 203 6.42 3.97 -16.02
C LEU A 203 7.11 5.28 -15.64
N ALA A 204 6.79 5.85 -14.47
CA ALA A 204 7.36 7.13 -14.02
C ALA A 204 8.59 6.96 -13.11
N HIS A 205 8.70 5.85 -12.38
CA HIS A 205 9.61 5.71 -11.24
C HIS A 205 10.54 4.48 -11.33
N LEU A 206 10.90 4.06 -12.55
CA LEU A 206 11.71 2.87 -12.78
C LEU A 206 13.08 2.88 -12.06
N GLU A 207 13.76 4.03 -12.00
CA GLU A 207 15.05 4.16 -11.31
C GLU A 207 14.92 4.07 -9.78
N LEU A 208 13.81 4.56 -9.22
CA LEU A 208 13.50 4.36 -7.80
C LEU A 208 13.27 2.87 -7.52
N ILE A 209 12.48 2.18 -8.35
CA ILE A 209 12.24 0.74 -8.21
C ILE A 209 13.55 -0.05 -8.27
N LYS A 210 14.46 0.28 -9.21
CA LYS A 210 15.81 -0.32 -9.27
C LYS A 210 16.58 -0.11 -7.97
N SER A 211 16.55 1.10 -7.43
CA SER A 211 17.23 1.47 -6.18
C SER A 211 16.66 0.71 -4.99
N MET A 212 15.34 0.62 -4.86
CA MET A 212 14.66 -0.17 -3.83
C MET A 212 15.04 -1.66 -3.93
N ARG A 213 14.97 -2.23 -5.13
CA ARG A 213 15.35 -3.64 -5.39
C ARG A 213 16.81 -3.92 -5.02
N SER A 214 17.70 -2.98 -5.27
CA SER A 214 19.12 -3.06 -4.89
C SER A 214 19.30 -2.96 -3.37
N ALA A 215 18.61 -2.03 -2.72
CA ALA A 215 18.65 -1.85 -1.27
C ALA A 215 18.08 -3.07 -0.52
N MET A 216 17.00 -3.68 -1.01
CA MET A 216 16.47 -4.94 -0.48
C MET A 216 17.50 -6.09 -0.60
N ARG A 217 18.18 -6.23 -1.75
CA ARG A 217 19.27 -7.22 -1.88
C ARG A 217 20.43 -6.94 -0.91
N THR A 218 20.80 -5.67 -0.77
CA THR A 218 21.84 -5.23 0.16
C THR A 218 21.49 -5.57 1.61
N ALA A 219 20.22 -5.50 1.97
CA ALA A 219 19.71 -5.88 3.29
C ALA A 219 19.70 -7.40 3.56
N GLY A 220 19.95 -8.23 2.54
CA GLY A 220 20.08 -9.68 2.68
C GLY A 220 18.94 -10.51 2.09
N PHE A 221 17.93 -9.88 1.48
CA PHE A 221 16.85 -10.62 0.79
C PHE A 221 17.41 -11.40 -0.42
N SER A 222 17.08 -12.69 -0.51
CA SER A 222 17.63 -13.60 -1.52
C SER A 222 16.92 -13.49 -2.87
N ALA A 223 15.68 -13.03 -2.88
CA ALA A 223 14.87 -12.85 -4.08
C ALA A 223 14.04 -11.57 -3.95
N VAL A 224 13.86 -10.87 -5.08
CA VAL A 224 13.03 -9.66 -5.16
C VAL A 224 12.26 -9.66 -6.47
N LYS A 225 10.94 -9.46 -6.42
CA LYS A 225 10.05 -9.41 -7.59
C LYS A 225 9.14 -8.19 -7.49
N THR A 226 9.00 -7.45 -8.58
CA THR A 226 8.07 -6.32 -8.67
C THR A 226 6.83 -6.75 -9.43
N LEU A 227 5.66 -6.54 -8.82
CA LEU A 227 4.35 -6.94 -9.30
C LEU A 227 3.57 -5.67 -9.72
N PRO A 228 3.40 -5.43 -11.02
CA PRO A 228 2.61 -4.30 -11.50
C PRO A 228 1.10 -4.59 -11.43
N PHE A 229 0.31 -3.54 -11.20
CA PHE A 229 -1.16 -3.58 -11.22
C PHE A 229 -1.75 -2.21 -11.57
N PRO A 230 -2.98 -2.13 -12.11
CA PRO A 230 -3.61 -0.85 -12.40
C PRO A 230 -4.02 -0.16 -11.09
N GLN A 231 -3.80 1.15 -11.01
CA GLN A 231 -4.37 2.01 -9.98
C GLN A 231 -4.80 3.33 -10.65
N PRO A 232 -6.02 3.38 -11.22
CA PRO A 232 -6.46 4.51 -12.04
C PRO A 232 -6.40 5.86 -11.34
N CYS A 233 -6.59 5.91 -10.01
CA CYS A 233 -6.54 7.16 -9.28
C CYS A 233 -5.12 7.68 -8.97
N TYR A 234 -4.08 6.91 -9.25
CA TYR A 234 -2.68 7.29 -9.00
C TYR A 234 -2.00 7.82 -10.26
N PRO A 235 -0.86 8.53 -10.12
CA PRO A 235 -0.07 8.97 -11.26
C PRO A 235 0.19 7.84 -12.26
N THR A 236 0.02 8.14 -13.55
CA THR A 236 0.08 7.20 -14.70
C THR A 236 -1.05 6.16 -14.81
N GLY A 237 -1.87 5.97 -13.77
CA GLY A 237 -2.88 4.90 -13.72
C GLY A 237 -2.31 3.48 -13.55
N TRP A 238 -0.97 3.36 -13.46
CA TRP A 238 -0.26 2.10 -13.41
C TRP A 238 0.74 2.10 -12.26
N TRP A 239 0.57 1.14 -11.35
CA TRP A 239 1.30 1.08 -10.08
C TRP A 239 1.99 -0.27 -9.89
N SER A 240 2.75 -0.39 -8.81
CA SER A 240 3.41 -1.63 -8.45
C SER A 240 3.67 -1.77 -6.95
N CYS A 241 3.87 -3.01 -6.54
CA CYS A 241 4.53 -3.34 -5.28
C CYS A 241 5.77 -4.19 -5.56
N THR A 242 6.76 -4.10 -4.67
CA THR A 242 7.98 -4.91 -4.73
C THR A 242 8.02 -5.84 -3.53
N MET A 243 8.04 -7.13 -3.82
CA MET A 243 8.14 -8.22 -2.86
C MET A 243 9.58 -8.68 -2.74
N ALA A 244 10.04 -8.92 -1.52
CA ALA A 244 11.36 -9.46 -1.20
C ALA A 244 11.25 -10.63 -0.21
N ARG A 245 12.09 -11.65 -0.38
CA ARG A 245 12.01 -12.89 0.41
C ARG A 245 13.30 -13.19 1.15
N LYS A 246 13.18 -13.51 2.44
CA LYS A 246 14.30 -14.00 3.26
C LYS A 246 14.47 -15.50 3.05
N GLY A 247 15.38 -15.89 2.17
CA GLY A 247 15.62 -17.29 1.84
C GLY A 247 14.58 -17.87 0.88
N GLY A 248 15.05 -18.55 -0.16
CA GLY A 248 14.21 -19.10 -1.25
C GLY A 248 13.98 -18.10 -2.40
N ASP A 249 13.04 -18.45 -3.28
CA ASP A 249 12.67 -17.68 -4.47
C ASP A 249 11.23 -17.12 -4.43
N LEU A 250 10.91 -16.32 -5.45
CA LEU A 250 9.60 -15.71 -5.69
C LEU A 250 9.00 -16.15 -7.04
N SER A 251 9.35 -17.35 -7.50
CA SER A 251 8.95 -17.86 -8.82
C SER A 251 7.53 -18.44 -8.85
N GLY A 252 6.93 -18.70 -7.68
CA GLY A 252 5.60 -19.29 -7.57
C GLY A 252 4.90 -18.96 -6.25
N PHE A 253 3.65 -19.39 -6.17
CA PHE A 253 2.77 -19.18 -5.02
C PHE A 253 1.85 -20.38 -4.82
N ARG A 254 1.07 -20.39 -3.73
CA ARG A 254 0.08 -21.43 -3.44
C ARG A 254 -1.14 -21.33 -4.38
N GLU A 255 -0.97 -21.63 -5.67
CA GLU A 255 -2.01 -21.52 -6.71
C GLU A 255 -3.33 -22.16 -6.29
N ARG A 256 -3.30 -23.42 -5.82
CA ARG A 256 -4.50 -24.11 -5.35
C ARG A 256 -5.19 -23.38 -4.20
N GLY A 257 -4.41 -22.79 -3.27
CA GLY A 257 -4.95 -22.01 -2.16
C GLY A 257 -5.60 -20.72 -2.65
N ALA A 258 -4.96 -20.01 -3.58
CA ALA A 258 -5.50 -18.79 -4.18
C ALA A 258 -6.78 -19.05 -4.99
N SER A 259 -6.84 -20.16 -5.74
CA SER A 259 -8.03 -20.56 -6.51
C SER A 259 -9.17 -21.04 -5.62
N ALA A 260 -8.87 -21.65 -4.47
CA ALA A 260 -9.86 -22.20 -3.54
C ALA A 260 -10.16 -21.29 -2.34
N LYS A 261 -9.74 -20.02 -2.37
CA LYS A 261 -9.99 -19.06 -1.28
C LYS A 261 -11.49 -18.95 -1.00
N ASN A 262 -11.86 -18.89 0.28
CA ASN A 262 -13.24 -18.89 0.75
C ASN A 262 -13.84 -17.49 0.96
N PHE A 263 -13.08 -16.43 0.67
CA PHE A 263 -13.52 -15.04 0.78
C PHE A 263 -13.57 -14.33 -0.59
N PRO A 264 -14.48 -13.35 -0.76
CA PRO A 264 -14.60 -12.60 -2.00
C PRO A 264 -13.48 -11.57 -2.17
N THR A 265 -13.12 -11.36 -3.43
CA THR A 265 -12.20 -10.32 -3.92
C THR A 265 -12.83 -9.67 -5.14
N LYS A 266 -12.51 -8.41 -5.41
CA LYS A 266 -12.99 -7.65 -6.57
C LYS A 266 -11.99 -7.68 -7.73
N TYR A 267 -10.70 -7.75 -7.44
CA TYR A 267 -9.62 -7.77 -8.43
C TYR A 267 -8.81 -9.07 -8.39
N TYR A 268 -8.28 -9.41 -7.22
CA TYR A 268 -7.36 -10.51 -7.04
C TYR A 268 -8.02 -11.86 -7.34
N ASN A 269 -7.34 -12.67 -8.12
CA ASN A 269 -7.57 -14.11 -8.24
C ASN A 269 -6.23 -14.79 -8.62
N ALA A 270 -6.20 -16.11 -8.67
CA ALA A 270 -4.97 -16.85 -8.98
C ALA A 270 -4.37 -16.50 -10.35
N GLU A 271 -5.19 -16.30 -11.38
CA GLU A 271 -4.71 -15.93 -12.71
C GLU A 271 -4.16 -14.50 -12.75
N ILE A 272 -4.79 -13.58 -12.03
CA ILE A 272 -4.28 -12.20 -11.85
C ILE A 272 -2.95 -12.21 -11.11
N HIS A 273 -2.80 -13.01 -10.05
CA HIS A 273 -1.52 -13.16 -9.37
C HIS A 273 -0.44 -13.68 -10.31
N LYS A 274 -0.75 -14.73 -11.08
CA LYS A 274 0.18 -15.29 -12.08
C LYS A 274 0.55 -14.26 -13.15
N ALA A 275 -0.41 -13.49 -13.64
CA ALA A 275 -0.17 -12.41 -14.60
C ALA A 275 0.70 -11.29 -14.02
N ALA A 276 0.50 -10.92 -12.75
CA ALA A 276 1.29 -9.90 -12.06
C ALA A 276 2.75 -10.32 -11.81
N LEU A 277 3.08 -11.61 -11.92
CA LEU A 277 4.47 -12.08 -11.89
C LEU A 277 5.21 -11.85 -13.23
N ALA A 278 4.46 -11.62 -14.32
CA ALA A 278 5.04 -11.28 -15.61
C ALA A 278 5.48 -9.81 -15.65
N GLN A 279 6.55 -9.53 -16.38
CA GLN A 279 7.11 -8.18 -16.51
C GLN A 279 7.19 -7.78 -17.99
N PRO A 280 6.76 -6.55 -18.34
CA PRO A 280 7.03 -5.95 -19.64
C PRO A 280 8.53 -5.84 -19.93
N GLU A 281 8.90 -5.85 -21.21
CA GLU A 281 10.30 -5.91 -21.64
C GLU A 281 11.16 -4.75 -21.13
N PHE A 282 10.62 -3.54 -20.99
CA PHE A 282 11.41 -2.42 -20.44
C PHE A 282 11.77 -2.62 -18.96
N MET A 283 10.91 -3.27 -18.17
CA MET A 283 11.20 -3.62 -16.78
C MET A 283 12.24 -4.73 -16.72
N ARG A 284 12.11 -5.73 -17.60
CA ARG A 284 13.08 -6.82 -17.75
C ARG A 284 14.48 -6.31 -18.09
N GLU A 285 14.57 -5.43 -19.07
CA GLU A 285 15.83 -4.74 -19.43
C GLU A 285 16.39 -3.96 -18.24
N ALA A 286 15.56 -3.17 -17.56
CA ALA A 286 15.98 -2.35 -16.43
C ALA A 286 16.44 -3.16 -15.21
N PHE A 287 15.90 -4.37 -15.01
CA PHE A 287 16.22 -5.24 -13.87
C PHE A 287 17.21 -6.36 -14.21
N GLY A 288 17.51 -6.59 -15.48
CA GLY A 288 18.36 -7.69 -15.96
C GLY A 288 17.70 -9.08 -15.84
N GLU A 289 16.39 -9.19 -16.13
CA GLU A 289 15.57 -10.43 -16.05
C GLU A 289 15.09 -10.99 -17.40
#